data_AF-A0A5N5SQQ1-F1
#
_entry.id   AF-A0A5N5SQQ1-F1
#
_cell.length_a   1.000
_cell.length_b   1.000
_cell.length_c   1.000
_cell.angle_alpha   90.00
_cell.angle_beta   90.00
_cell.angle_gamma   90.00
#
_symmetry.space_group_name_H-M   'P 1'
#
loop_
_entity.id
_entity.type
_entity.pdbx_description
1 polymer ?
#
loop_
_entity_poly.entity_id
_entity_poly.type
_entity_poly.pdbx_seq_one_letter_code
_entity_poly.pdbx_strand_id
1 'polypeptide(L)'
;MDKEKGFGVVDNCVFAGILIISAVIGLYISCKGSKSPEEFFMGNRSLKPLPVSMSLLTSYVSTLGIIGLPGEVYANGLQISALALGCPLAIIFSSYFLLPVLYSLKLTSINEYIELRFKSKLLRFVIFLLSMAKALAHNGIGLYAPTIALSSFTNLSTLSSIFILGIICTLYSSFGGIKAVIWTDVFQFSVIIIGLMTVVGVGCAQNGGLIDTLHIASEGGRLEMFNMSLSPFVRHTFLNIMALGFFYQLRNYSSDQVCIQRICAVNSVKNARRGDIPPSEQHYIILIMNV
;
A
#
# COMPACT_ATOMS: atom_id res chain seq x y z
N MET A 1 11.98 31.21 -21.33
CA MET A 1 12.79 30.47 -20.33
C MET A 1 12.29 30.94 -18.97
N ASP A 2 11.10 30.47 -18.62
CA ASP A 2 10.40 30.91 -17.42
C ASP A 2 11.10 30.34 -16.20
N LYS A 3 11.40 31.19 -15.22
CA LYS A 3 11.89 30.77 -13.91
C LYS A 3 10.91 29.75 -13.37
N GLU A 4 11.34 28.49 -13.28
CA GLU A 4 10.60 27.43 -12.58
C GLU A 4 10.25 27.98 -11.20
N LYS A 5 8.96 28.27 -10.98
CA LYS A 5 8.46 28.62 -9.66
C LYS A 5 8.55 27.36 -8.83
N GLY A 6 9.68 27.17 -8.15
CA GLY A 6 9.81 26.19 -7.10
C GLY A 6 8.69 26.36 -6.07
N PHE A 7 8.36 25.28 -5.37
CA PHE A 7 7.40 25.25 -4.27
C PHE A 7 7.54 26.47 -3.34
N GLY A 8 6.41 27.08 -2.96
CA GLY A 8 6.39 28.24 -2.09
C GLY A 8 6.86 27.90 -0.67
N VAL A 9 7.15 28.92 0.14
CA VAL A 9 7.52 28.74 1.55
C VAL A 9 6.47 27.91 2.30
N VAL A 10 5.19 28.11 1.99
CA VAL A 10 4.07 27.36 2.57
C VAL A 10 4.17 25.87 2.26
N ASP A 11 4.45 25.50 1.02
CA ASP A 11 4.53 24.11 0.61
C ASP A 11 5.72 23.38 1.26
N ASN A 12 6.84 24.09 1.40
CA ASN A 12 8.02 23.59 2.11
C ASN A 12 7.73 23.36 3.60
N CYS A 13 6.99 24.27 4.25
CA CYS A 13 6.55 24.10 5.63
C CYS A 13 5.61 22.90 5.78
N VAL A 14 4.70 22.68 4.83
CA VAL A 14 3.80 21.51 4.83
C VAL A 14 4.60 20.22 4.67
N PHE A 15 5.54 20.16 3.73
CA PHE A 15 6.38 18.98 3.50
C PHE A 15 7.24 18.63 4.72
N ALA A 16 7.96 19.62 5.27
CA ALA A 16 8.76 19.43 6.48
C ALA A 16 7.89 19.06 7.68
N GLY A 17 6.70 19.67 7.81
CA GLY A 17 5.71 19.34 8.83
C GLY A 17 5.27 17.88 8.78
N ILE A 18 4.99 17.35 7.58
CA ILE A 18 4.61 15.94 7.40
C ILE A 18 5.74 15.01 7.90
N LEU A 19 6.99 15.28 7.52
CA LEU A 19 8.14 14.47 7.96
C LEU A 19 8.35 14.53 9.48
N ILE A 20 8.26 15.71 10.07
CA ILE A 20 8.43 15.91 11.52
C ILE A 20 7.29 15.21 12.28
N ILE A 21 6.04 15.37 11.87
CA ILE A 21 4.89 14.72 12.52
C ILE A 21 5.03 13.20 12.45
N SER A 22 5.40 12.64 11.29
CA SER A 22 5.66 11.20 11.15
C SER A 22 6.78 10.72 12.09
N ALA A 23 7.89 11.46 12.17
CA ALA A 23 8.99 11.12 13.07
C ALA A 23 8.59 11.19 14.55
N VAL A 24 7.82 12.23 14.95
CA VAL A 24 7.32 12.41 16.31
C VAL A 24 6.35 11.31 16.70
N ILE A 25 5.42 10.91 15.81
CA ILE A 25 4.52 9.77 16.06
C ILE A 25 5.32 8.50 16.30
N GLY A 26 6.32 8.23 15.45
CA GLY A 26 7.17 7.05 15.56
C GLY A 26 7.96 7.01 16.88
N LEU A 27 8.59 8.13 17.24
CA LEU A 27 9.35 8.27 18.49
C LEU A 27 8.45 8.22 19.73
N TYR A 28 7.29 8.87 19.71
CA TYR A 28 6.34 8.87 20.83
C TYR A 28 5.85 7.46 21.16
N ILE A 29 5.50 6.68 20.12
CA ILE A 29 5.06 5.29 20.28
C ILE A 29 6.21 4.39 20.72
N SER A 30 7.42 4.62 20.20
CA SER A 30 8.64 3.94 20.63
C SER A 30 8.92 4.14 22.12
N CYS A 31 8.88 5.38 22.61
CA CYS A 31 9.14 5.71 24.01
C CYS A 31 8.09 5.14 24.98
N LYS A 32 6.88 4.85 24.51
CA LYS A 32 5.77 4.33 25.32
C LYS A 32 5.64 2.80 25.29
N GLY A 33 6.32 2.13 24.35
CA GLY A 33 6.25 0.68 24.15
C GLY A 33 7.21 -0.11 25.04
N SER A 34 6.88 -1.38 25.33
CA SER A 34 7.81 -2.30 26.00
C SER A 34 8.78 -2.93 24.98
N LYS A 35 9.99 -3.30 25.41
CA LYS A 35 11.07 -3.82 24.54
C LYS A 35 10.93 -5.30 24.15
N SER A 36 9.73 -5.89 24.26
CA SER A 36 9.56 -7.32 23.94
C SER A 36 9.58 -7.55 22.42
N PRO A 37 10.18 -8.64 21.91
CA PRO A 37 10.15 -8.98 20.49
C PRO A 37 8.73 -9.13 19.94
N GLU A 38 7.80 -9.63 20.76
CA GLU A 38 6.39 -9.77 20.39
C GLU A 38 5.69 -8.42 20.24
N GLU A 39 6.01 -7.44 21.08
CA GLU A 39 5.52 -6.07 20.89
C GLU A 39 6.11 -5.43 19.63
N PHE A 40 7.40 -5.65 19.39
CA PHE A 40 8.10 -5.08 18.25
C PHE A 40 7.57 -5.58 16.90
N PHE A 41 7.40 -6.90 16.75
CA PHE A 41 6.99 -7.52 15.49
C PHE A 41 5.47 -7.65 15.30
N MET A 42 4.71 -7.80 16.39
CA MET A 42 3.28 -8.12 16.36
C MET A 42 2.40 -7.10 17.09
N GLY A 43 2.98 -6.09 17.75
CA GLY A 43 2.22 -5.09 18.50
C GLY A 43 1.42 -5.66 19.66
N ASN A 44 1.87 -6.77 20.26
CA ASN A 44 1.13 -7.59 21.24
C ASN A 44 -0.25 -8.05 20.72
N ARG A 45 -0.42 -8.06 19.39
CA ARG A 45 -1.69 -8.28 18.69
C ARG A 45 -2.81 -7.30 19.06
N SER A 46 -2.53 -6.30 19.89
CA SER A 46 -3.51 -5.40 20.50
C SER A 46 -4.16 -4.36 19.58
N LEU A 47 -3.84 -4.40 18.29
CA LEU A 47 -4.19 -3.36 17.32
C LEU A 47 -5.64 -3.51 16.87
N LYS A 48 -6.33 -2.36 16.78
CA LYS A 48 -7.71 -2.29 16.25
C LYS A 48 -7.70 -2.57 14.74
N PRO A 49 -8.75 -3.19 14.17
CA PRO A 49 -8.82 -3.50 12.74
C PRO A 49 -8.68 -2.27 11.83
N LEU A 50 -9.30 -1.15 12.18
CA LEU A 50 -9.31 0.05 11.33
C LEU A 50 -7.90 0.65 11.08
N PRO A 51 -7.05 0.92 12.10
CA PRO A 51 -5.66 1.32 11.86
C PRO A 51 -4.85 0.33 11.03
N VAL A 52 -5.07 -0.98 11.21
CA VAL A 52 -4.36 -2.02 10.45
C VAL A 52 -4.77 -1.98 8.98
N SER A 53 -6.08 -1.88 8.71
CA SER A 53 -6.63 -1.68 7.37
C SER A 53 -6.05 -0.42 6.72
N MET A 54 -6.12 0.74 7.38
CA MET A 54 -5.57 1.97 6.83
C MET A 54 -4.07 1.87 6.54
N SER A 55 -3.30 1.21 7.41
CA SER A 55 -1.88 0.98 7.16
C SER A 55 -1.62 0.08 5.95
N LEU A 56 -2.44 -0.96 5.76
CA LEU A 56 -2.42 -1.77 4.54
C LEU A 56 -2.69 -0.93 3.29
N LEU A 57 -3.69 -0.04 3.31
CA LEU A 57 -3.92 0.90 2.20
C LEU A 57 -2.68 1.70 1.92
N THR A 58 -2.10 2.35 2.94
CA THR A 58 -0.92 3.21 2.74
C THR A 58 0.21 2.45 2.07
N SER A 59 0.43 1.20 2.45
CA SER A 59 1.47 0.36 1.85
C SER A 59 1.16 -0.07 0.42
N TYR A 60 -0.11 -0.08 0.01
CA TYR A 60 -0.53 -0.31 -1.37
C TYR A 60 -0.64 0.98 -2.19
N VAL A 61 -0.75 2.14 -1.55
CA VAL A 61 -0.66 3.44 -2.20
C VAL A 61 0.79 3.67 -2.64
N SER A 62 1.08 3.27 -3.87
CA SER A 62 2.37 3.44 -4.51
C SER A 62 2.35 4.63 -5.47
N THR A 63 3.54 5.10 -5.87
CA THR A 63 3.70 6.09 -6.95
C THR A 63 2.98 5.65 -8.23
N LEU A 64 2.92 4.33 -8.49
CA LEU A 64 2.14 3.77 -9.59
C LEU A 64 0.64 4.04 -9.44
N GLY A 65 0.09 3.93 -8.23
CA GLY A 65 -1.32 4.21 -7.95
C GLY A 65 -1.67 5.69 -8.02
N ILE A 66 -0.83 6.58 -7.46
CA ILE A 66 -1.11 8.02 -7.41
C ILE A 66 -0.85 8.73 -8.75
N ILE A 67 0.22 8.36 -9.46
CA ILE A 67 0.65 9.06 -10.68
C ILE A 67 0.43 8.20 -11.92
N GLY A 68 0.77 6.91 -11.83
CA GLY A 68 0.69 5.99 -12.97
C GLY A 68 -0.74 5.75 -13.47
N LEU A 69 -1.66 5.35 -12.58
CA LEU A 69 -3.04 5.05 -12.97
C LEU A 69 -3.78 6.29 -13.50
N PRO A 70 -3.75 7.47 -12.85
CA PRO A 70 -4.38 8.66 -13.42
C PRO A 70 -3.73 9.12 -14.72
N GLY A 71 -2.40 8.98 -14.87
CA GLY A 71 -1.70 9.26 -16.11
C GLY A 71 -2.15 8.34 -17.26
N GLU A 72 -2.39 7.07 -16.97
CA GLU A 72 -2.95 6.13 -17.94
C GLU A 72 -4.41 6.47 -18.29
N VAL A 73 -5.23 6.85 -17.32
CA VAL A 73 -6.62 7.29 -17.57
C VAL A 73 -6.63 8.55 -18.43
N TYR A 74 -5.74 9.50 -18.17
CA TYR A 74 -5.59 10.72 -18.97
C TYR A 74 -5.17 10.41 -20.41
N ALA A 75 -4.23 9.48 -20.60
CA ALA A 75 -3.68 9.16 -21.92
C ALA A 75 -4.54 8.20 -22.75
N ASN A 76 -5.20 7.22 -22.11
CA ASN A 76 -5.85 6.07 -22.76
C ASN A 76 -7.31 5.82 -22.32
N GLY A 77 -7.85 6.56 -21.35
CA GLY A 77 -9.24 6.44 -20.89
C GLY A 77 -9.46 5.51 -19.70
N LEU A 78 -10.71 5.35 -19.29
CA LEU A 78 -11.12 4.76 -18.01
C LEU A 78 -11.04 3.23 -17.98
N GLN A 79 -10.67 2.57 -19.09
CA GLN A 79 -10.58 1.10 -19.21
C GLN A 79 -9.72 0.47 -18.11
N ILE A 80 -8.61 1.11 -17.71
CA ILE A 80 -7.75 0.60 -16.62
C ILE A 80 -8.45 0.55 -15.26
N SER A 81 -9.52 1.34 -15.06
CA SER A 81 -10.27 1.37 -13.80
C SER A 81 -11.02 0.07 -13.53
N ALA A 82 -11.23 -0.77 -14.55
CA ALA A 82 -11.77 -2.13 -14.37
C ALA A 82 -10.89 -3.00 -13.45
N LEU A 83 -9.62 -2.61 -13.22
CA LEU A 83 -8.71 -3.25 -12.28
C LEU A 83 -9.32 -3.31 -10.87
N ALA A 84 -9.98 -2.22 -10.47
CA ALA A 84 -10.62 -2.10 -9.16
C ALA A 84 -11.76 -3.11 -8.95
N LEU A 85 -12.38 -3.60 -10.03
CA LEU A 85 -13.42 -4.63 -9.96
C LEU A 85 -12.84 -6.04 -9.76
N GLY A 86 -11.60 -6.27 -10.21
CA GLY A 86 -10.89 -7.53 -10.01
C GLY A 86 -10.42 -7.74 -8.57
N CYS A 87 -10.09 -6.66 -7.85
CA CYS A 87 -9.58 -6.73 -6.48
C CYS A 87 -10.57 -7.39 -5.49
N PRO A 88 -11.86 -6.99 -5.41
CA PRO A 88 -12.85 -7.65 -4.54
C PRO A 88 -13.00 -9.15 -4.79
N LEU A 89 -12.92 -9.58 -6.06
CA LEU A 89 -12.99 -11.00 -6.41
C LEU A 89 -11.80 -11.77 -5.84
N ALA A 90 -10.60 -11.20 -5.89
CA ALA A 90 -9.41 -11.80 -5.30
C ALA A 90 -9.47 -11.86 -3.77
N ILE A 91 -10.09 -10.86 -3.14
CA ILE A 91 -10.32 -10.82 -1.69
C ILE A 91 -11.24 -11.96 -1.28
N ILE A 92 -12.41 -12.09 -1.93
CA ILE A 92 -13.35 -13.18 -1.67
C ILE A 92 -12.67 -14.53 -1.88
N PHE A 93 -11.95 -14.70 -2.99
CA PHE A 93 -11.21 -15.93 -3.25
C PHE A 93 -10.18 -16.22 -2.15
N SER A 94 -9.40 -15.22 -1.76
CA SER A 94 -8.35 -15.37 -0.75
C SER A 94 -8.92 -15.65 0.65
N SER A 95 -10.07 -15.07 1.01
CA SER A 95 -10.71 -15.32 2.31
C SER A 95 -11.24 -16.74 2.45
N TYR A 96 -11.74 -17.35 1.37
CA TYR A 96 -12.26 -18.72 1.40
C TYR A 96 -11.17 -19.78 1.22
N PHE A 97 -10.16 -19.53 0.37
CA PHE A 97 -9.19 -20.56 -0.01
C PHE A 97 -7.82 -20.40 0.64
N LEU A 98 -7.29 -19.18 0.73
CA LEU A 98 -5.92 -18.95 1.24
C LEU A 98 -5.90 -18.78 2.75
N LEU A 99 -6.83 -18.00 3.29
CA LEU A 99 -6.85 -17.63 4.70
C LEU A 99 -6.97 -18.83 5.65
N PRO A 100 -7.85 -19.84 5.42
CA PRO A 100 -7.94 -20.98 6.34
C PRO A 100 -6.65 -21.80 6.40
N VAL A 101 -5.94 -21.90 5.27
CA VAL A 101 -4.67 -22.62 5.18
C VAL A 101 -3.55 -21.84 5.88
N LEU A 102 -3.37 -20.56 5.56
CA LEU A 102 -2.27 -19.77 6.10
C LEU A 102 -2.44 -19.48 7.59
N TYR A 103 -3.67 -19.18 8.02
CA TYR A 103 -3.95 -18.81 9.40
C TYR A 103 -3.78 -20.01 10.36
N SER A 104 -4.20 -21.21 9.96
CA SER A 104 -4.07 -22.42 10.79
C SER A 104 -2.61 -22.80 11.07
N LEU A 105 -1.69 -22.43 10.17
CA LEU A 105 -0.26 -22.74 10.28
C LEU A 105 0.51 -21.81 11.23
N LYS A 106 -0.07 -20.67 11.66
CA LYS A 106 0.54 -19.70 12.59
C LYS A 106 1.99 -19.31 12.22
N LEU A 107 2.25 -19.18 10.92
CA LEU A 107 3.58 -18.90 10.40
C LEU A 107 4.04 -17.49 10.77
N THR A 108 5.34 -17.35 11.03
CA THR A 108 5.96 -16.02 11.19
C THR A 108 6.39 -15.43 9.84
N SER A 109 6.67 -16.29 8.86
CA SER A 109 6.98 -15.89 7.49
C SER A 109 6.30 -16.76 6.46
N ILE A 110 5.85 -16.16 5.35
CA ILE A 110 5.30 -16.91 4.21
C ILE A 110 6.31 -17.88 3.60
N ASN A 111 7.60 -17.58 3.72
CA ASN A 111 8.66 -18.47 3.21
C ASN A 111 8.73 -19.79 4.00
N GLU A 112 8.22 -19.83 5.23
CA GLU A 112 8.12 -21.05 6.04
C GLU A 112 7.10 -22.03 5.44
N TYR A 113 6.03 -21.51 4.81
CA TYR A 113 5.05 -22.34 4.10
C TYR A 113 5.71 -23.16 2.98
N ILE A 114 6.68 -22.58 2.27
CA ILE A 114 7.43 -23.27 1.21
C ILE A 114 8.19 -24.46 1.77
N GLU A 115 8.85 -24.30 2.93
CA GLU A 115 9.55 -25.40 3.58
C GLU A 115 8.58 -26.51 3.99
N LEU A 116 7.42 -26.15 4.58
CA LEU A 116 6.42 -27.13 4.99
C LEU A 116 5.83 -27.89 3.79
N ARG A 117 5.58 -27.19 2.68
CA ARG A 117 4.92 -27.78 1.50
C ARG A 117 5.86 -28.63 0.64
N PHE A 118 7.10 -28.20 0.47
CA PHE A 118 8.09 -28.85 -0.40
C PHE A 118 9.17 -29.63 0.37
N LYS A 119 9.16 -29.58 1.71
CA LYS A 119 10.12 -30.24 2.61
C LYS A 119 11.58 -29.92 2.28
N SER A 120 11.85 -28.73 1.73
CA SER A 120 13.18 -28.33 1.27
C SER A 120 13.61 -27.00 1.90
N LYS A 121 14.66 -27.07 2.74
CA LYS A 121 15.29 -25.90 3.35
C LYS A 121 16.04 -25.04 2.34
N LEU A 122 16.63 -25.67 1.32
CA LEU A 122 17.33 -24.97 0.25
C LEU A 122 16.35 -24.08 -0.54
N LEU A 123 15.17 -24.61 -0.85
CA LEU A 123 14.14 -23.85 -1.57
C LEU A 123 13.64 -22.65 -0.77
N ARG A 124 13.41 -22.82 0.55
CA ARG A 124 13.07 -21.71 1.46
C ARG A 124 14.15 -20.64 1.43
N PHE A 125 15.43 -21.02 1.48
CA PHE A 125 16.54 -20.08 1.49
C PHE A 125 16.62 -19.27 0.18
N VAL A 126 16.49 -19.95 -0.97
CA VAL A 126 16.51 -19.28 -2.28
C VAL A 126 15.33 -18.31 -2.43
N ILE A 127 14.12 -18.72 -2.07
CA ILE A 127 12.93 -17.85 -2.15
C ILE A 127 13.08 -16.67 -1.19
N PHE A 128 13.56 -16.89 0.03
CA PHE A 128 13.86 -15.82 0.98
C PHE A 128 14.82 -14.77 0.38
N LEU A 129 15.90 -15.21 -0.27
CA LEU A 129 16.87 -14.32 -0.91
C LEU A 129 16.24 -13.50 -2.04
N LEU A 130 15.41 -14.12 -2.88
CA LEU A 130 14.68 -13.45 -3.96
C LEU A 130 13.65 -12.45 -3.41
N SER A 131 12.90 -12.81 -2.37
CA SER A 131 11.95 -11.91 -1.71
C SER A 131 12.65 -10.71 -1.07
N MET A 132 13.83 -10.93 -0.47
CA MET A 132 14.64 -9.85 0.10
C MET A 132 15.16 -8.90 -0.98
N ALA A 133 15.67 -9.44 -2.10
CA ALA A 133 16.13 -8.62 -3.23
C ALA A 133 14.97 -7.79 -3.84
N LYS A 134 13.79 -8.41 -4.03
CA LYS A 134 12.56 -7.72 -4.46
C LYS A 134 12.21 -6.58 -3.49
N ALA A 135 12.22 -6.84 -2.19
CA ALA A 135 11.86 -5.86 -1.18
C ALA A 135 12.84 -4.67 -1.17
N LEU A 136 14.16 -4.92 -1.27
CA LEU A 136 15.17 -3.87 -1.35
C LEU A 136 14.99 -2.99 -2.59
N ALA A 137 14.79 -3.61 -3.76
CA ALA A 137 14.57 -2.87 -5.01
C ALA A 137 13.30 -2.01 -4.93
N HIS A 138 12.20 -2.58 -4.42
CA HIS A 138 10.93 -1.87 -4.28
C HIS A 138 11.03 -0.69 -3.32
N ASN A 139 11.62 -0.89 -2.13
CA ASN A 139 11.82 0.19 -1.15
C ASN A 139 12.79 1.26 -1.66
N GLY A 140 13.83 0.89 -2.42
CA GLY A 140 14.75 1.84 -3.04
C GLY A 140 14.07 2.75 -4.06
N ILE A 141 13.23 2.19 -4.94
CA ILE A 141 12.41 2.96 -5.88
C ILE A 141 11.41 3.85 -5.12
N GLY A 142 10.79 3.32 -4.07
CA GLY A 142 9.88 4.07 -3.21
C GLY A 142 10.54 5.26 -2.51
N LEU A 143 11.78 5.11 -2.04
CA LEU A 143 12.57 6.18 -1.42
C LEU A 143 13.02 7.23 -2.46
N TYR A 144 13.24 6.83 -3.70
CA TYR A 144 13.77 7.74 -4.73
C TYR A 144 12.80 8.88 -5.05
N ALA A 145 11.50 8.59 -5.21
CA ALA A 145 10.49 9.61 -5.54
C ALA A 145 10.44 10.81 -4.55
N PRO A 146 10.32 10.62 -3.23
CA PRO A 146 10.36 11.73 -2.28
C PRO A 146 11.73 12.40 -2.21
N THR A 147 12.83 11.71 -2.56
CA THR A 147 14.17 12.32 -2.56
C THR A 147 14.38 13.26 -3.74
N ILE A 148 13.79 12.97 -4.90
CA ILE A 148 13.77 13.91 -6.02
C ILE A 148 13.06 15.18 -5.59
N ALA A 149 11.86 15.04 -5.01
CA ALA A 149 11.12 16.18 -4.46
C ALA A 149 11.98 16.95 -3.44
N LEU A 150 12.61 16.25 -2.49
CA LEU A 150 13.54 16.81 -1.48
C LEU A 150 14.70 17.60 -2.09
N SER A 151 15.35 17.06 -3.12
CA SER A 151 16.47 17.71 -3.80
C SER A 151 16.06 18.87 -4.71
N SER A 152 14.79 18.96 -5.10
CA SER A 152 14.30 20.10 -5.88
C SER A 152 14.13 21.37 -5.04
N PHE A 153 13.97 21.25 -3.72
CA PHE A 153 13.81 22.40 -2.81
C PHE A 153 14.97 22.62 -1.85
N THR A 154 15.70 21.57 -1.50
CA THR A 154 16.98 21.72 -0.83
C THR A 154 18.04 21.93 -1.89
N ASN A 155 18.94 22.90 -1.72
CA ASN A 155 20.17 22.98 -2.55
C ASN A 155 21.13 21.80 -2.28
N LEU A 156 20.61 20.67 -1.78
CA LEU A 156 21.34 19.45 -1.48
C LEU A 156 21.30 18.56 -2.71
N SER A 157 22.38 17.81 -2.92
CA SER A 157 22.39 16.77 -3.95
C SER A 157 21.30 15.72 -3.68
N THR A 158 20.77 15.10 -4.73
CA THR A 158 19.82 13.98 -4.61
C THR A 158 20.40 12.86 -3.74
N LEU A 159 21.71 12.61 -3.84
CA LEU A 159 22.41 11.64 -3.00
C LEU A 159 22.32 11.99 -1.50
N SER A 160 22.59 13.25 -1.14
CA SER A 160 22.47 13.72 0.25
C SER A 160 21.03 13.59 0.77
N SER A 161 20.05 13.91 -0.07
CA SER A 161 18.63 13.77 0.24
C SER A 161 18.22 12.31 0.49
N ILE A 162 18.74 11.37 -0.31
CA ILE A 162 18.56 9.92 -0.12
C ILE A 162 19.11 9.48 1.25
N PHE A 163 20.33 9.90 1.60
CA PHE A 163 20.93 9.53 2.88
C PHE A 163 20.14 10.09 4.07
N ILE A 164 19.77 11.37 4.02
CA ILE A 164 19.01 12.01 5.12
C ILE A 164 17.67 11.31 5.32
N LEU A 165 16.88 11.17 4.24
CA LEU A 165 15.56 10.57 4.33
C LEU A 165 15.63 9.09 4.70
N GLY A 166 16.61 8.36 4.15
CA GLY A 166 16.87 6.96 4.49
C GLY A 166 17.21 6.78 5.96
N ILE A 167 18.13 7.59 6.51
CA ILE A 167 18.51 7.55 7.93
C ILE A 167 17.30 7.85 8.82
N ILE A 168 16.55 8.91 8.54
CA ILE A 168 15.35 9.26 9.32
C ILE A 168 14.35 8.10 9.28
N CYS A 169 14.08 7.55 8.10
CA CYS A 169 13.17 6.43 7.89
C CYS A 169 13.59 5.17 8.65
N THR A 170 14.87 4.82 8.54
CA THR A 170 15.44 3.69 9.28
C THR A 170 15.35 3.91 10.77
N LEU A 171 15.73 5.08 11.30
CA LEU A 171 15.73 5.33 12.73
C LEU A 171 14.32 5.23 13.33
N TYR A 172 13.32 5.92 12.78
CA TYR A 172 11.97 5.86 13.36
C TYR A 172 11.34 4.47 13.22
N SER A 173 11.64 3.75 12.14
CA SER A 173 11.13 2.39 11.93
C SER A 173 11.81 1.37 12.84
N SER A 174 13.13 1.48 13.03
CA SER A 174 13.91 0.61 13.92
C SER A 174 13.57 0.81 15.39
N PHE A 175 13.23 2.02 15.82
CA PHE A 175 12.87 2.27 17.22
C PHE A 175 11.39 2.02 17.54
N GLY A 176 10.48 2.21 16.59
CA GLY A 176 9.04 2.21 16.84
C GLY A 176 8.32 0.85 16.69
N GLY A 177 8.91 -0.10 15.97
CA GLY A 177 8.28 -1.39 15.68
C GLY A 177 6.97 -1.27 14.89
N ILE A 178 6.22 -2.37 14.77
CA ILE A 178 5.02 -2.43 13.90
C ILE A 178 3.90 -1.46 14.33
N LYS A 179 3.77 -1.17 15.64
CA LYS A 179 2.77 -0.22 16.14
C LYS A 179 3.05 1.20 15.62
N ALA A 180 4.30 1.65 15.71
CA ALA A 180 4.68 2.97 15.23
C ALA A 180 4.43 3.10 13.73
N VAL A 181 4.87 2.09 12.96
CA VAL A 181 4.68 2.05 11.50
C VAL A 181 3.20 2.16 11.14
N ILE A 182 2.32 1.42 11.81
CA ILE A 182 0.89 1.47 11.52
C ILE A 182 0.30 2.87 11.78
N TRP A 183 0.68 3.52 12.88
CA TRP A 183 0.18 4.86 13.19
C TRP A 183 0.75 5.94 12.27
N THR A 184 2.01 5.83 11.87
CA THR A 184 2.58 6.72 10.85
C THR A 184 1.89 6.53 9.51
N ASP A 185 1.58 5.28 9.14
CA ASP A 185 0.88 4.95 7.90
C ASP A 185 -0.55 5.52 7.89
N VAL A 186 -1.27 5.46 9.01
CA VAL A 186 -2.63 6.05 9.14
C VAL A 186 -2.60 7.56 8.91
N PHE A 187 -1.62 8.25 9.51
CA PHE A 187 -1.45 9.69 9.30
C PHE A 187 -1.15 10.00 7.84
N GLN A 188 -0.18 9.29 7.24
CA GLN A 188 0.21 9.48 5.84
C GLN A 188 -0.95 9.20 4.87
N PHE A 189 -1.72 8.13 5.10
CA PHE A 189 -2.90 7.82 4.31
C PHE A 189 -3.92 8.95 4.34
N SER A 190 -4.19 9.49 5.53
CA SER A 190 -5.12 10.60 5.70
C SER A 190 -4.69 11.83 4.90
N VAL A 191 -3.39 12.16 4.95
CA VAL A 191 -2.81 13.27 4.17
C VAL A 191 -2.95 13.03 2.67
N ILE A 192 -2.65 11.81 2.19
CA ILE A 192 -2.76 11.45 0.77
C ILE A 192 -4.21 11.58 0.29
N ILE A 193 -5.19 11.04 1.04
CA ILE A 193 -6.59 11.11 0.66
C ILE A 193 -7.09 12.55 0.62
N ILE A 194 -6.75 13.37 1.62
CA ILE A 194 -7.11 14.80 1.62
C ILE A 194 -6.48 15.51 0.42
N GLY A 195 -5.20 15.24 0.13
CA GLY A 195 -4.52 15.79 -1.03
C GLY A 195 -5.18 15.41 -2.36
N LEU A 196 -5.49 14.13 -2.55
CA LEU A 196 -6.17 13.63 -3.75
C LEU A 196 -7.57 14.26 -3.91
N MET A 197 -8.36 14.31 -2.83
CA MET A 197 -9.68 14.95 -2.86
C MET A 197 -9.59 16.44 -3.18
N THR A 198 -8.56 17.12 -2.68
CA THR A 198 -8.31 18.55 -2.98
C THR A 198 -7.96 18.74 -4.44
N VAL A 199 -7.07 17.92 -5.00
CA VAL A 199 -6.68 17.97 -6.43
C VAL A 199 -7.90 17.74 -7.32
N VAL A 200 -8.71 16.71 -7.03
CA VAL A 200 -9.94 16.44 -7.78
C VAL A 200 -10.94 17.58 -7.65
N GLY A 201 -11.15 18.11 -6.44
CA GLY A 201 -12.09 19.20 -6.19
C GLY A 201 -11.71 20.49 -6.90
N VAL A 202 -10.44 20.91 -6.79
CA VAL A 202 -9.94 22.11 -7.48
C VAL A 202 -9.95 21.91 -9.00
N GLY A 203 -9.55 20.74 -9.49
CA GLY A 203 -9.58 20.41 -10.91
C GLY A 203 -11.00 20.47 -11.48
N CYS A 204 -11.98 19.90 -10.78
CA CYS A 204 -13.39 20.00 -11.19
C CYS A 204 -13.90 21.43 -11.16
N ALA A 205 -13.56 22.22 -10.13
CA ALA A 205 -13.98 23.62 -10.01
C ALA A 205 -13.42 24.50 -11.13
N GLN A 206 -12.17 24.26 -11.55
CA GLN A 206 -11.55 24.97 -12.67
C GLN A 206 -12.19 24.65 -14.03
N ASN A 207 -12.77 23.46 -14.18
CA ASN A 207 -13.41 22.99 -15.41
C ASN A 207 -14.92 23.30 -15.48
N GLY A 208 -15.45 24.18 -14.62
CA GLY A 208 -16.88 24.53 -14.59
C GLY A 208 -17.73 23.65 -13.66
N GLY A 209 -17.16 22.56 -13.13
CA GLY A 209 -17.80 21.66 -12.18
C GLY A 209 -17.54 20.19 -12.51
N LEU A 210 -18.02 19.30 -11.65
CA LEU A 210 -17.88 17.85 -11.86
C LEU A 210 -18.61 17.38 -13.13
N ILE A 211 -19.81 17.92 -13.39
CA ILE A 211 -20.63 17.54 -14.54
C ILE A 211 -19.95 17.94 -15.84
N ASP A 212 -19.46 19.18 -15.92
CA ASP A 212 -18.75 19.67 -17.11
C ASP A 212 -17.44 18.90 -17.33
N THR A 213 -16.73 18.55 -16.26
CA THR A 213 -15.53 17.70 -16.34
C THR A 213 -15.85 16.32 -16.93
N LEU A 214 -16.96 15.70 -16.50
CA LEU A 214 -17.41 14.42 -17.06
C LEU A 214 -17.88 14.57 -18.50
N HIS A 215 -18.51 15.68 -18.86
CA HIS A 215 -18.91 15.96 -20.24
C HIS A 215 -17.68 16.05 -21.16
N ILE A 216 -16.66 16.82 -20.77
CA ILE A 216 -15.38 16.92 -21.49
C ILE A 216 -14.71 15.54 -21.61
N ALA A 217 -14.71 14.75 -20.53
CA ALA A 217 -14.16 13.40 -20.56
C ALA A 217 -14.94 12.47 -21.51
N SER A 218 -16.27 12.65 -21.60
CA SER A 218 -17.13 11.89 -22.52
C SER A 218 -16.85 12.25 -23.98
N GLU A 219 -16.78 13.55 -24.30
CA GLU A 219 -16.44 14.05 -25.65
C GLU A 219 -15.04 13.58 -26.08
N GLY A 220 -14.09 13.56 -25.14
CA GLY A 220 -12.74 13.03 -25.36
C GLY A 220 -12.66 11.50 -25.46
N GLY A 221 -13.79 10.77 -25.42
CA GLY A 221 -13.83 9.32 -25.48
C GLY A 221 -13.15 8.62 -24.29
N ARG A 222 -12.96 9.31 -23.16
CA ARG A 222 -12.21 8.80 -22.01
C ARG A 222 -13.08 7.98 -21.06
N LEU A 223 -14.41 8.07 -21.14
CA LEU A 223 -15.32 7.38 -20.21
C LEU A 223 -15.60 5.91 -20.58
N GLU A 224 -15.09 5.42 -21.71
CA GLU A 224 -15.31 4.02 -22.09
C GLU A 224 -14.54 3.08 -21.13
N MET A 225 -15.28 2.40 -20.25
CA MET A 225 -14.72 1.41 -19.32
C MET A 225 -14.84 -0.03 -19.84
N PHE A 226 -15.90 -0.33 -20.60
CA PHE A 226 -16.31 -1.70 -20.92
C PHE A 226 -15.95 -2.11 -22.36
N ASN A 227 -14.66 -2.23 -22.64
CA ASN A 227 -14.21 -2.83 -23.89
C ASN A 227 -14.22 -4.37 -23.77
N MET A 228 -15.29 -5.02 -24.25
CA MET A 228 -15.48 -6.48 -24.17
C MET A 228 -14.81 -7.27 -25.30
N SER A 229 -13.88 -6.67 -26.04
CA SER A 229 -13.12 -7.38 -27.06
C SER A 229 -12.31 -8.54 -26.44
N LEU A 230 -12.30 -9.69 -27.11
CA LEU A 230 -11.48 -10.86 -26.74
C LEU A 230 -10.15 -10.91 -27.49
N SER A 231 -9.85 -9.90 -28.31
CA SER A 231 -8.62 -9.86 -29.09
C SER A 231 -7.40 -9.63 -28.18
N PRO A 232 -6.35 -10.48 -28.27
CA PRO A 232 -5.14 -10.33 -27.47
C PRO A 232 -4.28 -9.14 -27.92
N PHE A 233 -4.59 -8.53 -29.07
CA PHE A 233 -3.89 -7.36 -29.59
C PHE A 233 -4.40 -6.03 -29.02
N VAL A 234 -5.54 -6.07 -28.30
CA VAL A 234 -6.09 -4.88 -27.64
C VAL A 234 -5.38 -4.68 -26.31
N ARG A 235 -4.81 -3.49 -26.12
CA ARG A 235 -4.06 -3.11 -24.91
C ARG A 235 -4.85 -3.39 -23.63
N HIS A 236 -6.06 -2.84 -23.54
CA HIS A 236 -6.94 -2.97 -22.38
C HIS A 236 -8.31 -3.47 -22.81
N THR A 237 -8.63 -4.69 -22.40
CA THR A 237 -9.99 -5.22 -22.47
C THR A 237 -10.51 -5.35 -21.05
N PHE A 238 -11.82 -5.25 -20.88
CA PHE A 238 -12.46 -5.35 -19.58
C PHE A 238 -12.04 -6.64 -18.85
N LEU A 239 -12.06 -7.77 -19.57
CA LEU A 239 -11.68 -9.07 -19.01
C LEU A 239 -10.19 -9.16 -18.68
N ASN A 240 -9.31 -8.66 -19.55
CA ASN A 240 -7.86 -8.68 -19.29
C ASN A 240 -7.52 -7.83 -18.05
N ILE A 241 -8.09 -6.63 -17.94
CA ILE A 241 -7.80 -5.72 -16.83
C ILE A 241 -8.45 -6.19 -15.52
N MET A 242 -9.65 -6.75 -15.58
CA MET A 242 -10.27 -7.38 -14.40
C MET A 242 -9.45 -8.59 -13.94
N ALA A 243 -8.98 -9.44 -14.85
CA ALA A 243 -8.09 -10.55 -14.53
C ALA A 243 -6.75 -10.06 -13.96
N LEU A 244 -6.18 -8.99 -14.52
CA LEU A 244 -4.99 -8.34 -13.99
C LEU A 244 -5.19 -7.90 -12.54
N GLY A 245 -6.32 -7.26 -12.23
CA GLY A 245 -6.66 -6.83 -10.86
C GLY A 245 -6.80 -8.02 -9.91
N PHE A 246 -7.47 -9.07 -10.36
CA PHE A 246 -7.62 -10.31 -9.60
C PHE A 246 -6.26 -10.94 -9.26
N PHE A 247 -5.41 -11.20 -10.27
CA PHE A 247 -4.12 -11.85 -10.04
C PHE A 247 -3.13 -10.96 -9.31
N TYR A 248 -3.17 -9.65 -9.55
CA TYR A 248 -2.36 -8.66 -8.83
C TYR A 248 -2.67 -8.71 -7.33
N GLN A 249 -3.96 -8.66 -6.97
CA GLN A 249 -4.36 -8.66 -5.57
C GLN A 249 -4.20 -10.05 -4.91
N LEU A 250 -4.45 -11.13 -5.65
CA LEU A 250 -4.23 -12.50 -5.18
C LEU A 250 -2.75 -12.76 -4.85
N ARG A 251 -1.82 -12.21 -5.64
CA ARG A 251 -0.38 -12.27 -5.35
C ARG A 251 -0.05 -11.60 -4.01
N ASN A 252 -0.69 -10.46 -3.72
CA ASN A 252 -0.43 -9.72 -2.48
C ASN A 252 -0.85 -10.53 -1.25
N TYR A 253 -2.00 -11.21 -1.28
CA TYR A 253 -2.43 -12.04 -0.14
C TYR A 253 -1.70 -13.38 0.00
N SER A 254 -1.24 -13.96 -1.12
CA SER A 254 -0.61 -15.29 -1.10
C SER A 254 0.89 -15.25 -0.79
N SER A 255 1.58 -14.19 -1.21
CA SER A 255 3.05 -14.19 -1.31
C SER A 255 3.71 -12.96 -0.69
N ASP A 256 2.94 -11.95 -0.27
CA ASP A 256 3.50 -10.75 0.34
C ASP A 256 3.62 -10.88 1.86
N GLN A 257 4.86 -10.81 2.34
CA GLN A 257 5.20 -10.90 3.75
C GLN A 257 4.55 -9.77 4.57
N VAL A 258 4.45 -8.55 4.05
CA VAL A 258 3.88 -7.40 4.79
C VAL A 258 2.39 -7.62 5.03
N CYS A 259 1.69 -8.09 4.01
CA CYS A 259 0.26 -8.37 4.09
C CYS A 259 -0.02 -9.44 5.16
N ILE A 260 0.68 -10.57 5.05
CA ILE A 260 0.51 -11.72 5.96
C ILE A 260 0.88 -11.33 7.40
N GLN A 261 1.99 -10.62 7.60
CA GLN A 261 2.42 -10.18 8.92
C GLN A 261 1.39 -9.28 9.60
N ARG A 262 0.77 -8.36 8.85
CA ARG A 262 -0.27 -7.46 9.38
C ARG A 262 -1.59 -8.18 9.68
N ILE A 263 -1.99 -9.14 8.85
CA ILE A 263 -3.13 -10.02 9.13
C ILE A 263 -2.89 -10.80 10.43
N CYS A 264 -1.68 -11.31 10.65
CA CYS A 264 -1.31 -12.01 11.89
C CYS A 264 -1.17 -11.11 13.14
N ALA A 265 -0.99 -9.80 12.95
CA ALA A 265 -0.83 -8.82 14.03
C ALA A 265 -2.17 -8.29 14.59
N VAL A 266 -3.30 -8.69 14.03
CA VAL A 266 -4.62 -8.29 14.53
C VAL A 266 -5.06 -9.19 15.69
N ASN A 267 -5.70 -8.59 16.69
CA ASN A 267 -6.36 -9.29 17.78
C ASN A 267 -7.57 -10.06 17.24
N SER A 268 -7.35 -11.24 16.68
CA SER A 268 -8.39 -12.27 16.62
C SER A 268 -8.45 -12.94 18.00
N VAL A 269 -9.66 -13.09 18.52
CA VAL A 269 -9.92 -13.52 19.89
C VAL A 269 -9.29 -14.89 20.09
N LYS A 270 -8.61 -15.00 21.21
CA LYS A 270 -7.75 -16.09 21.69
C LYS A 270 -8.49 -17.43 21.91
N ASN A 271 -9.47 -17.79 21.08
CA ASN A 271 -10.25 -19.04 21.17
C ASN A 271 -10.20 -19.91 19.90
N ALA A 272 -9.25 -19.71 18.99
CA ALA A 272 -8.97 -20.66 17.91
C ALA A 272 -8.04 -21.80 18.40
N ARG A 273 -8.54 -22.64 19.31
CA ARG A 273 -7.98 -23.98 19.58
C ARG A 273 -8.60 -25.07 18.68
N ARG A 274 -9.49 -24.68 17.76
CA ARG A 274 -10.32 -25.61 16.96
C ARG A 274 -10.38 -25.36 15.46
N GLY A 275 -9.59 -24.45 14.89
CA GLY A 275 -9.50 -24.30 13.43
C GLY A 275 -10.71 -23.64 12.75
N ASP A 276 -11.81 -23.41 13.46
CA ASP A 276 -12.95 -22.64 12.96
C ASP A 276 -12.76 -21.15 13.28
N ILE A 277 -12.53 -20.33 12.25
CA ILE A 277 -12.58 -18.87 12.36
C ILE A 277 -14.07 -18.48 12.43
N PRO A 278 -14.55 -17.85 13.52
CA PRO A 278 -15.95 -17.44 13.62
C PRO A 278 -16.34 -16.48 12.48
N PRO A 279 -17.59 -16.51 11.97
CA PRO A 279 -18.06 -15.59 10.92
C PRO A 279 -17.89 -14.11 11.28
N SER A 280 -17.96 -13.77 12.58
CA SER A 280 -17.70 -12.42 13.09
C SER A 280 -16.25 -11.99 12.93
N GLU A 281 -15.29 -12.92 12.97
CA GLU A 281 -13.86 -12.65 12.74
C GLU A 281 -13.49 -12.66 11.26
N GLN A 282 -14.17 -13.49 10.46
CA GLN A 282 -14.09 -13.39 9.00
C GLN A 282 -14.48 -12.00 8.54
N HIS A 283 -15.48 -11.36 9.15
CA HIS A 283 -15.86 -10.00 8.80
C HIS A 283 -14.71 -9.00 9.01
N TYR A 284 -13.96 -9.10 10.11
CA TYR A 284 -12.80 -8.21 10.35
C TYR A 284 -11.63 -8.50 9.43
N ILE A 285 -11.35 -9.78 9.13
CA ILE A 285 -10.29 -10.14 8.18
C ILE A 285 -10.69 -9.75 6.76
N ILE A 286 -11.95 -9.94 6.38
CA ILE A 286 -12.51 -9.43 5.13
C ILE A 286 -12.49 -7.91 5.11
N LEU A 287 -12.67 -7.21 6.22
CA LEU A 287 -12.53 -5.74 6.31
C LEU A 287 -11.08 -5.27 6.22
N ILE A 288 -10.12 -6.12 6.58
CA ILE A 288 -8.68 -5.90 6.42
C ILE A 288 -8.22 -6.26 5.01
N MET A 289 -8.87 -7.23 4.38
CA MET A 289 -8.62 -7.63 3.00
C MET A 289 -9.38 -6.76 2.01
N ASN A 290 -10.56 -6.22 2.31
CA ASN A 290 -11.36 -5.33 1.43
C ASN A 290 -10.76 -3.93 1.23
N VAL A 291 -9.50 -3.80 1.57
CA VAL A 291 -8.74 -2.59 1.76
C VAL A 291 -7.46 -2.80 0.97
#